data_AF-A0A970BBT4-F1
#
_entry.id   AF-A0A970BBT4-F1
#
_cell.length_a   1.000
_cell.length_b   1.000
_cell.length_c   1.000
_cell.angle_alpha   90.00
_cell.angle_beta   90.00
_cell.angle_gamma   90.00
#
_symmetry.space_group_name_H-M   'P 1'
#
loop_
_entity.id
_entity.type
_entity.pdbx_description
1 polymer ?
#
loop_
_entity_poly.entity_id
_entity_poly.type
_entity_poly.pdbx_seq_one_letter_code
_entity_poly.pdbx_strand_id
1 'polypeptide(L)'
;MSVKYIGKLLISFACIFFISCVNKEQNKLIQQLDYTIEINNNSYKEIHALNFDSLKIIHDSIKYYNQILGQKNFSKRIKSNEFDIINEFILLENSLKAFIIFDYKKLINKLKFRRLQLENLKKDVINNYERIDNLEEYVKLEDSLMKILANEINENIISLKQHKRNFYRYHQDIEKLSKRH
;
A
#
# COMPACT_ATOMS: atom_id res chain seq x y z
N MET A 1 10.62 59.39 -33.60
CA MET A 1 11.00 58.31 -32.67
C MET A 1 10.08 57.12 -32.94
N SER A 2 10.66 55.98 -33.32
CA SER A 2 9.99 54.99 -34.16
C SER A 2 9.16 53.97 -33.38
N VAL A 3 7.96 53.68 -33.93
CA VAL A 3 7.02 52.62 -33.54
C VAL A 3 7.68 51.22 -33.48
N LYS A 4 8.87 51.05 -34.09
CA LYS A 4 9.67 49.82 -34.07
C LYS A 4 10.26 49.47 -32.69
N TYR A 5 10.43 50.43 -31.78
CA TYR A 5 10.97 50.15 -30.44
C TYR A 5 9.91 49.60 -29.47
N ILE A 6 8.64 49.99 -29.63
CA ILE A 6 7.55 49.54 -28.76
C ILE A 6 7.22 48.05 -29.03
N GLY A 7 7.30 47.61 -30.29
CA GLY A 7 7.08 46.20 -30.66
C GLY A 7 8.14 45.24 -30.10
N LYS A 8 9.41 45.66 -30.02
CA LYS A 8 10.48 44.84 -29.41
C LYS A 8 10.36 44.74 -27.89
N LEU A 9 9.87 45.79 -27.23
CA LEU A 9 9.65 45.79 -25.78
C LEU A 9 8.49 44.87 -25.39
N LEU A 10 7.41 44.85 -26.17
CA LEU A 10 6.24 43.98 -25.95
C LEU A 10 6.58 42.49 -26.12
N ILE A 11 7.40 42.14 -27.12
CA ILE A 11 7.85 40.76 -27.33
C ILE A 11 8.76 40.30 -26.18
N SER A 12 9.65 41.18 -25.69
CA SER A 12 10.51 40.87 -24.54
C SER A 12 9.73 40.68 -23.24
N PHE A 13 8.68 41.47 -23.00
CA PHE A 13 7.82 41.32 -21.81
C PHE A 13 6.97 40.04 -21.87
N ALA A 14 6.45 39.69 -23.05
CA ALA A 14 5.73 38.44 -23.25
C ALA A 14 6.61 37.22 -22.91
N CYS A 15 7.83 37.16 -23.41
CA CYS A 15 8.75 36.04 -23.12
C CYS A 15 9.06 35.89 -21.62
N ILE A 16 9.25 36.99 -20.88
CA ILE A 16 9.54 36.95 -19.43
C ILE A 16 8.32 36.45 -18.64
N PHE A 17 7.10 36.87 -19.02
CA PHE A 17 5.87 36.39 -18.40
C PHE A 17 5.63 34.89 -18.67
N PHE A 18 5.89 34.42 -19.90
CA PHE A 18 5.78 33.00 -20.23
C PHE A 18 6.79 32.15 -19.45
N ILE A 19 8.05 32.57 -19.32
CA ILE A 19 9.07 31.86 -18.53
C ILE A 19 8.69 31.81 -17.04
N SER A 20 8.14 32.90 -16.51
CA SER A 20 7.70 32.99 -15.10
C SER A 20 6.48 32.10 -14.81
N CYS A 21 5.51 32.02 -15.72
CA CYS A 21 4.34 31.16 -15.58
C CYS A 21 4.69 29.67 -15.68
N VAL A 22 5.51 29.28 -16.68
CA VAL A 22 5.97 27.89 -16.85
C VAL A 22 6.70 27.40 -15.58
N ASN A 23 7.56 28.23 -15.00
CA ASN A 23 8.30 27.87 -13.81
C ASN A 23 7.38 27.68 -12.58
N LYS A 24 6.30 28.46 -12.44
CA LYS A 24 5.34 28.29 -11.34
C LYS A 24 4.54 27.00 -11.44
N GLU A 25 4.05 26.68 -12.64
CA GLU A 25 3.25 25.47 -12.87
C GLU A 25 4.10 24.20 -12.71
N GLN A 26 5.31 24.20 -13.28
CA GLN A 26 6.28 23.13 -13.11
C GLN A 26 6.61 22.88 -11.63
N ASN A 27 6.85 23.95 -10.85
CA ASN A 27 7.09 23.82 -9.41
C ASN A 27 5.90 23.22 -8.66
N LYS A 28 4.67 23.57 -9.03
CA LYS A 28 3.46 22.99 -8.42
C LYS A 28 3.35 21.49 -8.70
N LEU A 29 3.65 21.06 -9.94
CA LEU A 29 3.65 19.64 -10.30
C LEU A 29 4.74 18.87 -9.56
N ILE A 30 5.94 19.45 -9.43
CA ILE A 30 7.03 18.85 -8.65
C ILE A 30 6.61 18.66 -7.18
N GLN A 31 6.01 19.68 -6.56
CA GLN A 31 5.52 19.60 -5.18
C GLN A 31 4.46 18.50 -5.01
N GLN A 32 3.54 18.37 -5.97
CA GLN A 32 2.52 17.31 -5.93
C GLN A 32 3.16 15.92 -6.06
N LEU A 33 4.16 15.76 -6.93
CA LEU A 33 4.91 14.51 -7.08
C LEU A 33 5.68 14.18 -5.81
N ASP A 34 6.33 15.16 -5.18
CA ASP A 34 7.04 14.98 -3.91
C ASP A 34 6.12 14.49 -2.80
N TYR A 35 4.94 15.08 -2.69
CA TYR A 35 3.91 14.62 -1.76
C TYR A 35 3.47 13.18 -2.06
N THR A 36 3.26 12.84 -3.33
CA THR A 36 2.84 11.49 -3.74
C THR A 36 3.94 10.45 -3.47
N ILE A 37 5.20 10.83 -3.71
CA ILE A 37 6.43 10.10 -3.35
C ILE A 37 6.50 9.90 -1.84
N GLU A 38 6.13 10.89 -1.03
CA GLU A 38 6.08 10.76 0.41
C GLU A 38 5.03 9.73 0.86
N ILE A 39 3.82 9.78 0.29
CA ILE A 39 2.78 8.77 0.55
C ILE A 39 3.30 7.36 0.27
N ASN A 40 3.93 7.15 -0.89
CA ASN A 40 4.51 5.85 -1.24
C ASN A 40 5.57 5.40 -0.21
N ASN A 41 6.37 6.33 0.34
CA ASN A 41 7.42 6.02 1.31
C ASN A 41 6.79 5.61 2.66
N ASN A 42 5.74 6.31 3.06
CA ASN A 42 5.00 6.00 4.27
C ASN A 42 4.29 4.64 4.16
N SER A 43 3.62 4.36 3.04
CA SER A 43 3.05 3.02 2.78
C SER A 43 4.10 1.92 2.79
N TYR A 44 5.31 2.17 2.29
CA TYR A 44 6.43 1.23 2.40
C TYR A 44 6.81 0.95 3.85
N LYS A 45 7.00 2.01 4.65
CA LYS A 45 7.34 1.88 6.07
C LYS A 45 6.26 1.11 6.82
N GLU A 46 4.99 1.39 6.55
CA GLU A 46 3.86 0.73 7.19
C GLU A 46 3.79 -0.77 6.86
N ILE A 47 3.97 -1.16 5.60
CA ILE A 47 4.05 -2.58 5.24
C ILE A 47 5.25 -3.25 5.91
N HIS A 48 6.43 -2.62 5.91
CA HIS A 48 7.62 -3.21 6.54
C HIS A 48 7.50 -3.29 8.07
N ALA A 49 6.73 -2.40 8.68
CA ALA A 49 6.42 -2.45 10.10
C ALA A 49 5.49 -3.62 10.47
N LEU A 50 4.82 -4.24 9.48
CA LEU A 50 4.22 -5.56 9.66
C LEU A 50 5.34 -6.57 9.84
N ASN A 51 5.74 -6.80 11.10
CA ASN A 51 6.75 -7.78 11.48
C ASN A 51 6.36 -9.17 10.92
N PHE A 52 6.91 -9.49 9.75
CA PHE A 52 6.51 -10.64 8.94
C PHE A 52 6.79 -11.96 9.66
N ASP A 53 7.89 -12.03 10.40
CA ASP A 53 8.23 -13.19 11.22
C ASP A 53 7.17 -13.43 12.29
N SER A 54 6.65 -12.38 12.91
CA SER A 54 5.55 -12.52 13.88
C SER A 54 4.27 -13.06 13.24
N LEU A 55 3.93 -12.64 12.01
CA LEU A 55 2.77 -13.14 11.29
C LEU A 55 2.96 -14.61 10.89
N LYS A 56 4.18 -14.98 10.48
CA LYS A 56 4.54 -16.36 10.17
C LYS A 56 4.44 -17.27 11.39
N ILE A 57 4.94 -16.84 12.55
CA ILE A 57 4.80 -17.59 13.81
C ILE A 57 3.32 -17.82 14.15
N ILE A 58 2.47 -16.81 14.00
CA ILE A 58 1.03 -16.94 14.23
C ILE A 58 0.43 -17.97 13.27
N HIS A 59 0.71 -17.85 11.97
CA HIS A 59 0.24 -18.79 10.95
C HIS A 59 0.70 -20.23 11.25
N ASP A 60 1.98 -20.43 11.58
CA ASP A 60 2.52 -21.75 11.89
C ASP A 60 1.91 -22.33 13.17
N SER A 61 1.62 -21.49 14.17
CA SER A 61 0.90 -21.90 15.39
C SER A 61 -0.53 -22.36 15.06
N ILE A 62 -1.27 -21.57 14.26
CA ILE A 62 -2.63 -21.92 13.85
C ILE A 62 -2.63 -23.25 13.07
N LYS A 63 -1.71 -23.39 12.11
CA LYS A 63 -1.55 -24.60 11.31
C LYS A 63 -1.27 -25.83 12.19
N TYR A 64 -0.40 -25.70 13.19
CA TYR A 64 -0.14 -26.77 14.16
C TYR A 64 -1.42 -27.20 14.89
N TYR A 65 -2.20 -26.24 15.40
CA TYR A 65 -3.47 -26.57 16.05
C TYR A 65 -4.47 -27.20 15.08
N ASN A 66 -4.63 -26.67 13.88
CA ASN A 66 -5.55 -27.24 12.88
C ASN A 66 -5.18 -28.68 12.51
N GLN A 67 -3.89 -29.04 12.52
CA GLN A 67 -3.46 -30.43 12.33
C GLN A 67 -3.89 -31.36 13.46
N ILE A 68 -3.86 -30.90 14.72
CA ILE A 68 -4.34 -31.66 15.88
C ILE A 68 -5.87 -31.80 15.80
N LEU A 69 -6.57 -30.69 15.57
CA LEU A 69 -8.02 -30.62 15.51
C LEU A 69 -8.60 -31.44 14.34
N GLY A 70 -7.85 -31.57 13.25
CA GLY A 70 -8.20 -32.36 12.07
C GLY A 70 -8.09 -33.87 12.24
N GLN A 71 -7.60 -34.37 13.39
CA GLN A 71 -7.50 -35.80 13.63
C GLN A 71 -8.88 -36.45 13.83
N LYS A 72 -9.11 -37.63 13.21
CA LYS A 72 -10.40 -38.35 13.20
C LYS A 72 -11.02 -38.61 14.58
N ASN A 73 -10.20 -38.69 15.62
CA ASN A 73 -10.66 -38.99 16.98
C ASN A 73 -11.09 -37.74 17.76
N PHE A 74 -10.68 -36.56 17.28
CA PHE A 74 -10.98 -35.27 17.89
C PHE A 74 -12.43 -34.86 17.61
N SER A 75 -12.90 -35.00 16.36
CA SER A 75 -14.24 -34.59 15.91
C SER A 75 -15.41 -35.24 16.66
N LYS A 76 -15.21 -36.42 17.24
CA LYS A 76 -16.25 -37.16 17.99
C LYS A 76 -16.53 -36.59 19.39
N ARG A 77 -15.73 -35.63 19.85
CA ARG A 77 -15.73 -35.14 21.24
C ARG A 77 -15.88 -33.62 21.36
N ILE A 78 -16.10 -32.92 20.24
CA ILE A 78 -16.24 -31.46 20.18
C ILE A 78 -17.67 -31.06 20.56
N LYS A 79 -17.80 -30.08 21.47
CA LYS A 79 -19.09 -29.44 21.78
C LYS A 79 -19.42 -28.35 20.77
N SER A 80 -20.71 -28.03 20.60
CA SER A 80 -21.15 -27.01 19.62
C SER A 80 -20.44 -25.66 19.77
N ASN A 81 -20.17 -25.21 20.99
CA ASN A 81 -19.47 -23.94 21.27
C ASN A 81 -17.96 -23.99 21.00
N GLU A 82 -17.37 -25.19 20.96
CA GLU A 82 -15.97 -25.41 20.61
C GLU A 82 -15.79 -25.42 19.08
N PHE A 83 -16.83 -25.81 18.34
CA PHE A 83 -16.86 -25.79 16.88
C PHE A 83 -16.70 -24.36 16.32
N ASP A 84 -17.37 -23.38 16.93
CA ASP A 84 -17.27 -21.97 16.52
C ASP A 84 -15.81 -21.47 16.63
N ILE A 85 -15.13 -21.79 17.73
CA ILE A 85 -13.73 -21.38 17.97
C ILE A 85 -12.79 -22.04 16.95
N ILE A 86 -13.02 -23.32 16.62
CA ILE A 86 -12.25 -24.05 15.62
C ILE A 86 -12.45 -23.44 14.23
N ASN A 87 -13.70 -23.10 13.88
CA ASN A 87 -14.02 -22.47 12.61
C ASN A 87 -13.32 -21.10 12.47
N GLU A 88 -13.35 -20.27 13.52
CA GLU A 88 -12.61 -19.01 13.56
C GLU A 88 -11.11 -19.22 13.33
N PHE A 89 -10.52 -20.26 13.92
CA PHE A 89 -9.10 -20.60 13.74
C PHE A 89 -8.76 -21.04 12.30
N ILE A 90 -9.64 -21.80 11.65
CA ILE A 90 -9.47 -22.20 10.24
C ILE A 90 -9.57 -20.99 9.31
N LEU A 91 -10.53 -20.10 9.55
CA LEU A 91 -10.67 -18.86 8.78
C LEU A 91 -9.44 -17.96 8.93
N LEU A 92 -8.90 -17.85 10.15
CA LEU A 92 -7.65 -17.14 10.42
C LEU A 92 -6.45 -17.73 9.68
N GLU A 93 -6.33 -19.06 9.59
CA GLU A 93 -5.26 -19.71 8.82
C GLU A 93 -5.31 -19.30 7.35
N ASN A 94 -6.50 -19.44 6.74
CA ASN A 94 -6.69 -19.19 5.32
C ASN A 94 -6.41 -17.73 4.95
N SER A 95 -6.87 -16.78 5.77
CA SER A 95 -6.66 -15.36 5.53
C SER A 95 -5.18 -14.95 5.70
N LEU A 96 -4.51 -15.42 6.76
CA LEU A 96 -3.08 -15.16 6.97
C LEU A 96 -2.22 -15.79 5.88
N LYS A 97 -2.54 -17.02 5.47
CA LYS A 97 -1.84 -17.72 4.39
C LYS A 97 -1.96 -16.95 3.07
N ALA A 98 -3.15 -16.47 2.73
CA ALA A 98 -3.36 -15.67 1.52
C ALA A 98 -2.49 -14.41 1.54
N PHE A 99 -2.48 -13.69 2.67
CA PHE A 99 -1.68 -12.48 2.80
C PHE A 99 -0.17 -12.74 2.72
N ILE A 100 0.32 -13.75 3.45
CA ILE A 100 1.75 -14.11 3.54
C ILE A 100 2.29 -14.55 2.18
N ILE A 101 1.53 -15.39 1.45
CA ILE A 101 2.01 -15.99 0.20
C ILE A 101 1.86 -15.01 -0.98
N PHE A 102 0.73 -14.30 -1.05
CA PHE A 102 0.37 -13.57 -2.27
C PHE A 102 0.39 -12.06 -2.08
N ASP A 103 -0.33 -11.53 -1.07
CA ASP A 103 -0.60 -10.10 -1.03
C ASP A 103 0.61 -9.27 -0.60
N TYR A 104 1.41 -9.73 0.36
CA TYR A 104 2.58 -8.98 0.82
C TYR A 104 3.56 -8.66 -0.32
N LYS A 105 4.01 -9.69 -1.05
CA LYS A 105 4.96 -9.51 -2.16
C LYS A 105 4.35 -8.68 -3.30
N LYS A 106 3.07 -8.88 -3.59
CA LYS A 106 2.33 -8.12 -4.61
C LYS A 106 2.28 -6.64 -4.26
N LEU A 107 1.91 -6.28 -3.03
CA LEU A 107 1.85 -4.90 -2.56
C LEU A 107 3.22 -4.22 -2.59
N ILE A 108 4.26 -4.92 -2.11
CA ILE A 108 5.65 -4.43 -2.17
C ILE A 108 6.07 -4.16 -3.63
N ASN A 109 5.73 -5.03 -4.56
CA ASN A 109 6.07 -4.83 -5.97
C ASN A 109 5.29 -3.67 -6.60
N LYS A 110 3.99 -3.54 -6.29
CA LYS A 110 3.17 -2.40 -6.72
C LYS A 110 3.79 -1.07 -6.24
N LEU A 111 4.20 -1.00 -4.98
CA LEU A 111 4.83 0.20 -4.42
C LEU A 111 6.16 0.54 -5.12
N LYS A 112 6.99 -0.48 -5.42
CA LYS A 112 8.29 -0.35 -6.11
C LYS A 112 8.09 0.20 -7.52
N PHE A 113 7.13 -0.37 -8.22
CA PHE A 113 6.77 0.05 -9.57
C PHE A 113 6.28 1.50 -9.58
N ARG A 114 5.35 1.85 -8.69
CA ARG A 114 4.83 3.22 -8.57
C ARG A 114 5.93 4.22 -8.19
N ARG A 115 6.83 3.86 -7.27
CA ARG A 115 7.98 4.68 -6.92
C ARG A 115 8.78 5.04 -8.17
N LEU A 116 9.14 4.04 -8.97
CA LEU A 116 9.92 4.26 -10.18
C LEU A 116 9.19 5.17 -11.17
N GLN A 117 7.89 4.97 -11.37
CA GLN A 117 7.08 5.83 -12.23
C GLN A 117 7.04 7.28 -11.75
N LEU A 118 6.82 7.51 -10.45
CA LEU A 118 6.78 8.85 -9.86
C LEU A 118 8.12 9.57 -9.97
N GLU A 119 9.24 8.88 -9.69
CA GLU A 119 10.58 9.46 -9.80
C GLU A 119 10.95 9.78 -11.25
N ASN A 120 10.54 8.94 -12.21
CA ASN A 120 10.73 9.21 -13.63
C ASN A 120 9.88 10.42 -14.07
N LEU A 121 8.60 10.44 -13.72
CA LEU A 121 7.72 11.56 -14.03
C LEU A 121 8.24 12.88 -13.43
N LYS A 122 8.76 12.83 -12.20
CA LYS A 122 9.40 13.99 -11.57
C LYS A 122 10.62 14.47 -12.35
N LYS A 123 11.48 13.56 -12.81
CA LYS A 123 12.62 13.91 -13.68
C LYS A 123 12.16 14.52 -15.00
N ASP A 124 11.11 13.99 -15.60
CA ASP A 124 10.56 14.50 -16.86
C ASP A 124 10.01 15.92 -16.69
N VAL A 125 9.29 16.17 -15.59
CA VAL A 125 8.81 17.50 -15.21
C VAL A 125 9.98 18.45 -15.00
N ILE A 126 11.03 18.05 -14.26
CA ILE A 126 12.22 18.89 -13.98
C ILE A 126 12.98 19.22 -15.26
N ASN A 127 13.21 18.23 -16.12
CA ASN A 127 13.97 18.38 -17.36
C ASN A 127 13.18 19.09 -18.46
N ASN A 128 11.91 19.41 -18.19
CA ASN A 128 11.02 20.11 -19.11
C ASN A 128 10.97 19.40 -20.48
N TYR A 129 10.94 18.06 -20.47
CA TYR A 129 10.85 17.27 -21.69
C TYR A 129 9.59 17.72 -22.45
N GLU A 130 9.82 18.31 -23.62
CA GLU A 130 8.81 18.99 -24.42
C GLU A 130 7.61 18.07 -24.72
N ARG A 131 6.40 18.57 -24.43
CA ARG A 131 5.10 18.11 -24.96
C ARG A 131 4.61 16.74 -24.46
N ILE A 132 4.42 16.60 -23.14
CA ILE A 132 3.25 15.85 -22.71
C ILE A 132 2.12 16.86 -22.60
N ASP A 133 1.39 17.05 -23.71
CA ASP A 133 0.05 17.61 -23.64
C ASP A 133 -0.68 16.74 -22.60
N ASN A 134 -1.02 17.32 -21.44
CA ASN A 134 -1.61 16.67 -20.26
C ASN A 134 -0.65 16.15 -19.15
N LEU A 135 0.57 16.69 -18.99
CA LEU A 135 1.45 16.37 -17.85
C LEU A 135 0.73 16.49 -16.49
N GLU A 136 -0.10 17.52 -16.32
CA GLU A 136 -0.92 17.71 -15.12
C GLU A 136 -1.92 16.55 -14.90
N GLU A 137 -2.53 16.03 -15.98
CA GLU A 137 -3.45 14.89 -15.91
C GLU A 137 -2.73 13.61 -15.50
N TYR A 138 -1.53 13.37 -16.04
CA TYR A 138 -0.69 12.23 -15.61
C TYR A 138 -0.30 12.32 -14.14
N VAL A 139 0.09 13.51 -13.65
CA VAL A 139 0.41 13.71 -12.23
C VAL A 139 -0.83 13.46 -11.35
N LYS A 140 -2.01 13.94 -11.76
CA LYS A 140 -3.29 13.67 -11.05
C LYS A 140 -3.66 12.19 -11.05
N LEU A 141 -3.42 11.50 -12.17
CA LEU A 141 -3.66 10.06 -12.29
C LEU A 141 -2.74 9.28 -11.35
N GLU A 142 -1.44 9.57 -11.34
CA GLU A 142 -0.50 8.89 -10.45
C GLU A 142 -0.78 9.18 -8.97
N ASP A 143 -1.17 10.41 -8.59
CA ASP A 143 -1.64 10.73 -7.24
C ASP A 143 -2.87 9.89 -6.85
N SER A 144 -3.86 9.78 -7.75
CA SER A 144 -5.07 8.98 -7.51
C SER A 144 -4.75 7.50 -7.35
N LEU A 145 -3.90 6.95 -8.22
CA LEU A 145 -3.47 5.56 -8.17
C LEU A 145 -2.66 5.27 -6.89
N MET A 146 -1.83 6.21 -6.45
CA MET A 146 -1.09 6.08 -5.21
C MET A 146 -2.02 6.12 -4.00
N LYS A 147 -3.03 6.99 -3.96
CA LYS A 147 -4.03 7.02 -2.88
C LYS A 147 -4.83 5.72 -2.79
N ILE A 148 -5.25 5.17 -3.93
CA ILE A 148 -5.92 3.86 -3.98
C ILE A 148 -5.01 2.76 -3.40
N LEU A 149 -3.74 2.73 -3.83
CA LEU A 149 -2.79 1.75 -3.32
C LEU A 149 -2.52 1.91 -1.82
N ALA A 150 -2.38 3.15 -1.34
CA ALA A 150 -2.20 3.43 0.08
C ALA A 150 -3.42 2.95 0.90
N ASN A 151 -4.64 3.14 0.39
CA ASN A 151 -5.84 2.64 1.04
C ASN A 151 -5.89 1.10 1.05
N GLU A 152 -5.59 0.44 -0.08
CA GLU A 152 -5.49 -1.03 -0.15
C GLU A 152 -4.53 -1.58 0.92
N ILE A 153 -3.38 -0.90 1.10
CA ILE A 153 -2.38 -1.26 2.10
C ILE A 153 -2.91 -1.08 3.53
N ASN A 154 -3.54 0.06 3.81
CA ASN A 154 -4.08 0.35 5.13
C ASN A 154 -5.19 -0.65 5.52
N GLU A 155 -6.08 -1.00 4.60
CA GLU A 155 -7.12 -2.02 4.81
C GLU A 155 -6.51 -3.39 5.14
N ASN A 156 -5.46 -3.79 4.42
CA ASN A 156 -4.72 -5.02 4.72
C ASN A 156 -4.08 -4.97 6.12
N ILE A 157 -3.46 -3.85 6.49
CA ILE A 157 -2.86 -3.66 7.82
C ILE A 157 -3.92 -3.77 8.92
N ILE A 158 -5.07 -3.13 8.75
CA ILE A 158 -6.19 -3.19 9.71
C ILE A 158 -6.68 -4.62 9.85
N SER A 159 -6.88 -5.32 8.73
CA SER A 159 -7.28 -6.73 8.71
C SER A 159 -6.29 -7.62 9.46
N LEU A 160 -4.99 -7.46 9.23
CA LEU A 160 -3.95 -8.23 9.93
C LEU A 160 -3.88 -7.93 11.43
N LYS A 161 -4.04 -6.67 11.82
CA LYS A 161 -4.14 -6.29 13.24
C LYS A 161 -5.34 -6.98 13.89
N GLN A 162 -6.46 -7.06 13.19
CA GLN A 162 -7.64 -7.76 13.66
C GLN A 162 -7.40 -9.27 13.76
N HIS A 163 -6.79 -9.91 12.75
CA HIS A 163 -6.43 -11.32 12.80
C HIS A 163 -5.48 -11.64 13.97
N LYS A 164 -4.48 -10.79 14.21
CA LYS A 164 -3.57 -10.93 15.35
C LYS A 164 -4.30 -10.85 16.69
N ARG A 165 -5.27 -9.94 16.83
CA ARG A 165 -6.12 -9.85 18.03
C ARG A 165 -6.98 -11.10 18.21
N ASN A 166 -7.62 -11.57 17.14
CA ASN A 166 -8.44 -12.77 17.17
C ASN A 166 -7.61 -14.01 17.52
N PHE A 167 -6.41 -14.14 16.97
CA PHE A 167 -5.48 -15.20 17.35
C PHE A 167 -5.26 -15.21 18.86
N TYR A 168 -4.82 -14.09 19.46
CA TYR A 168 -4.57 -14.06 20.91
C TYR A 168 -5.83 -14.29 21.76
N ARG A 169 -7.00 -13.84 21.28
CA ARG A 169 -8.29 -14.07 21.96
C ARG A 169 -8.60 -15.56 22.06
N TYR A 170 -8.47 -16.30 20.95
CA TYR A 170 -8.89 -17.69 20.86
C TYR A 170 -7.77 -18.69 21.18
N HIS A 171 -6.50 -18.24 21.19
CA HIS A 171 -5.33 -19.09 21.34
C HIS A 171 -5.36 -19.95 22.61
N GLN A 172 -5.72 -19.37 23.76
CA GLN A 172 -5.77 -20.10 25.02
C GLN A 172 -6.84 -21.21 25.00
N ASP A 173 -7.97 -20.96 24.36
CA ASP A 173 -9.06 -21.94 24.29
C ASP A 173 -8.70 -23.07 23.34
N ILE A 174 -8.12 -22.75 22.18
CA ILE A 174 -7.59 -23.75 21.24
C ILE A 174 -6.47 -24.56 21.87
N GLU A 175 -5.56 -23.94 22.62
CA GLU A 175 -4.49 -24.66 23.31
C GLU A 175 -5.07 -25.67 24.32
N LYS A 176 -6.03 -25.25 25.14
CA LYS A 176 -6.73 -26.15 26.08
C LYS A 176 -7.43 -27.29 25.33
N LEU A 177 -8.13 -26.98 24.24
CA LEU A 177 -8.81 -27.98 23.42
C LEU A 177 -7.82 -29.00 22.84
N SER A 178 -6.68 -28.53 22.34
CA SER A 178 -5.64 -29.41 21.78
C SER A 178 -4.98 -30.32 22.81
N LYS A 179 -4.96 -29.94 24.10
CA LYS A 179 -4.35 -30.71 25.20
C LYS A 179 -5.30 -31.71 25.86
N ARG A 180 -6.61 -31.65 25.57
CA ARG A 180 -7.61 -32.63 26.07
C ARG A 180 -7.50 -33.98 25.36
N HIS A 181 -6.61 -34.09 24.38
CA HIS A 181 -6.46 -35.20 23.45
C HIS A 181 -4.97 -35.49 23.23
#